data_AF-A0A933E0B7-F1
#
_entry.id   AF-A0A933E0B7-F1
#
_cell.length_a   1.000
_cell.length_b   1.000
_cell.length_c   1.000
_cell.angle_alpha   90.00
_cell.angle_beta   90.00
_cell.angle_gamma   90.00
#
_symmetry.space_group_name_H-M   'P 1'
#
loop_
_entity.id
_entity.type
_entity.pdbx_description
1 polymer ?
#
loop_
_entity_poly.entity_id
_entity_poly.type
_entity_poly.pdbx_seq_one_letter_code
_entity_poly.pdbx_strand_id
1 'polypeptide(L)' 'VYQNVVGVLPSDGERDFYVGLLQGSGGAMTQAELLVLAANATVNEQNINLVGLQNTGVEFVI' A
#
# COMPACT_ATOMS: atom_id res chain seq x y z
N VAL A 1 -0.56 -5.49 7.08
CA VAL A 1 -0.36 -4.88 5.76
C VAL A 1 0.28 -3.50 5.87
N TYR A 2 -0.36 -2.52 6.52
CA TYR A 2 0.17 -1.15 6.65
C TYR A 2 1.66 -1.10 7.04
N GLN A 3 2.07 -1.82 8.09
CA GLN A 3 3.47 -1.90 8.52
C GLN A 3 4.42 -2.44 7.45
N ASN A 4 3.99 -3.41 6.64
CA ASN A 4 4.83 -3.97 5.58
C ASN A 4 5.07 -2.98 4.44
N VAL A 5 4.17 -2.01 4.30
CA VAL A 5 4.16 -1.03 3.22
C VAL A 5 4.87 0.25 3.67
N VAL A 6 4.48 0.79 4.84
CA VAL A 6 4.97 2.07 5.38
C VAL A 6 6.21 1.90 6.26
N GLY A 7 6.53 0.67 6.67
CA GLY A 7 7.69 0.36 7.53
C GLY A 7 7.48 0.62 9.03
N VAL A 8 6.34 1.21 9.42
CA VAL A 8 5.98 1.48 10.83
C VAL A 8 4.54 1.06 11.12
N LEU A 9 4.22 0.86 12.39
CA LEU A 9 2.84 0.61 12.82
C LEU A 9 1.99 1.88 12.59
N PRO A 10 0.72 1.74 12.14
CA PRO A 10 -0.18 2.88 12.06
C PRO A 10 -0.52 3.36 13.48
N SER A 11 -0.80 4.65 13.63
CA SER A 11 -1.52 5.16 14.80
C SER A 11 -2.95 4.62 14.84
N ASP A 12 -3.59 4.69 16.01
CA ASP A 12 -4.98 4.24 16.18
C ASP A 12 -5.93 4.98 15.22
N GLY A 13 -5.73 6.29 15.04
CA GLY A 13 -6.55 7.10 14.12
C GLY A 13 -6.36 6.71 12.64
N GLU A 14 -5.13 6.41 12.23
CA GLU A 14 -4.87 5.91 10.87
C GLU A 14 -5.48 4.52 10.65
N ARG A 15 -5.33 3.64 11.63
CA ARG A 15 -5.93 2.30 11.58
C ARG A 15 -7.45 2.40 11.42
N ASP A 16 -8.10 3.20 12.25
CA ASP A 16 -9.55 3.35 12.22
C ASP A 16 -10.03 3.98 10.91
N PHE A 17 -9.27 4.95 10.37
CA PHE A 17 -9.53 5.53 9.05
C PHE A 17 -9.48 4.45 7.95
N TYR A 18 -8.40 3.68 7.85
CA TYR A 18 -8.24 2.68 6.80
C TYR A 18 -9.22 1.52 6.94
N VAL A 19 -9.57 1.11 8.16
CA VAL A 19 -10.63 0.12 8.40
C VAL A 19 -11.97 0.67 7.95
N GLY A 20 -12.27 1.95 8.19
CA GLY A 20 -13.50 2.59 7.72
C GLY A 20 -13.67 2.60 6.19
N LEU A 21 -12.58 2.50 5.42
CA LEU A 21 -12.64 2.41 3.96
C LEU A 21 -12.99 1.01 3.45
N LEU A 22 -12.85 -0.02 4.28
CA LEU A 22 -13.06 -1.41 3.87
C LEU A 22 -14.55 -1.76 3.73
N GLN A 23 -14.85 -2.56 2.71
CA GLN A 23 -16.13 -3.25 2.59
C GLN A 23 -16.40 -4.09 3.84
N GLY A 24 -17.63 -4.03 4.35
CA GLY A 24 -18.02 -4.66 5.62
C GLY A 24 -17.81 -3.76 6.85
N SER A 25 -17.07 -2.66 6.72
CA SER A 25 -16.90 -1.64 7.77
C SER A 25 -17.67 -0.33 7.48
N GLY A 26 -18.46 -0.31 6.40
CA GLY A 26 -19.20 0.86 5.92
C GLY A 26 -18.54 1.58 4.73
N GLY A 27 -17.31 1.20 4.38
CA GLY A 27 -16.60 1.67 3.20
C GLY A 27 -16.88 0.85 1.94
N ALA A 28 -16.35 1.32 0.81
CA ALA A 28 -16.57 0.73 -0.51
C ALA A 28 -15.37 -0.04 -1.05
N MET A 29 -14.20 0.08 -0.42
CA MET A 29 -12.95 -0.50 -0.94
C MET A 29 -12.76 -1.94 -0.45
N THR A 30 -12.37 -2.83 -1.34
CA THR A 30 -11.81 -4.12 -0.95
C THR A 30 -10.42 -3.91 -0.34
N GLN A 31 -9.95 -4.93 0.40
CA GLN A 31 -8.58 -4.92 0.91
C GLN A 31 -7.54 -4.82 -0.22
N ALA A 32 -7.81 -5.45 -1.38
CA ALA A 32 -6.92 -5.42 -2.54
C ALA A 32 -6.84 -4.02 -3.17
N GLU A 33 -7.97 -3.33 -3.36
CA GLU A 33 -7.99 -1.95 -3.88
C GLU A 33 -7.28 -0.98 -2.94
N LEU A 34 -7.45 -1.16 -1.62
CA LEU A 34 -6.74 -0.36 -0.63
C LEU A 34 -5.22 -0.61 -0.68
N LEU A 35 -4.81 -1.86 -0.97
CA LEU A 35 -3.41 -2.22 -1.19
C LEU A 35 -2.80 -1.52 -2.41
N VAL A 36 -3.55 -1.49 -3.53
CA VAL A 36 -3.13 -0.83 -4.76
C VAL A 36 -2.99 0.67 -4.55
N LEU A 37 -3.96 1.29 -3.85
CA LEU A 37 -3.87 2.70 -3.49
C LEU A 37 -2.64 2.99 -2.63
N ALA A 38 -2.37 2.13 -1.64
CA ALA A 38 -1.19 2.26 -0.81
C ALA A 38 0.10 2.10 -1.65
N ALA A 39 0.20 1.10 -2.51
CA ALA A 39 1.37 0.87 -3.36
C ALA A 39 1.69 2.06 -4.29
N ASN A 40 0.66 2.76 -4.77
CA ASN A 40 0.79 3.95 -5.63
C ASN A 40 1.00 5.26 -4.86
N ALA A 41 0.99 5.26 -3.52
CA ALA A 41 1.34 6.45 -2.76
C ALA A 41 2.82 6.77 -2.98
N THR A 42 3.18 8.04 -3.16
CA THR A 42 4.57 8.48 -3.44
C THR A 42 5.60 7.97 -2.42
N VAL A 43 5.18 7.74 -1.17
CA VAL A 43 5.99 7.13 -0.10
C VAL A 43 6.36 5.68 -0.43
N ASN A 44 5.48 4.94 -1.10
CA ASN A 44 5.71 3.56 -1.50
C ASN A 44 6.30 3.43 -2.90
N GLU A 45 6.14 4.40 -3.80
CA GLU A 45 6.93 4.45 -5.04
C GLU A 45 8.44 4.57 -4.79
N GLN A 46 8.84 5.12 -3.64
CA GLN A 46 10.24 5.19 -3.21
C GLN A 46 10.71 3.90 -2.51
N ASN A 47 9.82 3.23 -1.74
CA ASN A 47 10.14 2.02 -0.97
C ASN A 47 9.99 0.72 -1.77
N ILE A 48 8.96 0.62 -2.61
CA ILE A 48 8.96 -0.30 -3.74
C ILE A 48 10.00 0.28 -4.66
N ASN A 49 11.19 -0.31 -4.70
CA ASN A 49 12.32 0.14 -5.49
C ASN A 49 12.05 0.01 -7.01
N LEU A 50 10.95 0.58 -7.50
CA LEU A 50 10.53 0.62 -8.88
C LEU A 50 11.57 1.33 -9.71
N VAL A 51 12.31 2.31 -9.14
CA VAL A 51 13.43 3.00 -9.79
C VAL A 51 14.69 2.12 -9.89
N GLY A 52 15.00 1.32 -8.85
CA GLY A 52 16.11 0.37 -8.89
C GLY A 52 15.83 -0.86 -9.76
N LEU A 53 14.58 -1.32 -9.82
CA LEU A 53 14.14 -2.40 -10.72
C LEU A 53 14.45 -2.07 -12.19
N GLN A 54 14.14 -0.85 -12.65
CA GLN A 54 14.44 -0.40 -14.03
C GLN A 54 15.95 -0.36 -14.32
N ASN A 55 16.78 -0.12 -13.31
CA ASN A 55 18.24 -0.08 -13.44
C ASN A 55 18.92 -1.45 -13.30
N THR A 56 18.22 -2.46 -12.76
CA THR A 56 18.77 -3.82 -12.56
C THR A 56 18.42 -4.82 -13.65
N GLY A 57 17.59 -4.45 -14.64
CA GLY A 57 17.27 -5.31 -15.78
C GLY A 57 16.44 -6.56 -15.44
N VAL A 58 15.81 -6.59 -14.27
CA VAL A 58 14.91 -7.69 -13.89
C VAL A 58 13.54 -7.40 -14.51
N GLU A 59 13.24 -8.13 -15.58
CA GLU A 59 11.97 -8.06 -16.30
C GLU A 59 10.82 -8.41 -15.34
N PHE A 60 9.77 -7.58 -15.31
CA PHE A 60 8.56 -7.87 -14.54
C PHE A 60 7.82 -9.03 -15.23
N VAL A 61 7.97 -10.24 -14.70
CA VAL A 61 7.27 -11.42 -15.20
C VAL A 61 5.92 -11.54 -14.49
N ILE A 62 4.85 -11.41 -15.29
CA ILE A 62 3.44 -11.68 -14.93
C ILE A 62 3.15 -13.18 -14.88
#